data_AF-A0A2V6K1M9-F1
#
_entry.id   AF-A0A2V6K1M9-F1
#
_cell.length_a   1.000
_cell.length_b   1.000
_cell.length_c   1.000
_cell.angle_alpha   90.00
_cell.angle_beta   90.00
_cell.angle_gamma   90.00
#
_symmetry.space_group_name_H-M   'P 1'
#
loop_
_entity.id
_entity.type
_entity.pdbx_description
1 polymer ?
#
loop_
_entity_poly.entity_id
_entity_poly.type
_entity_poly.pdbx_seq_one_letter_code
_entity_poly.pdbx_strand_id
1 'polypeptide(L)' 'MNKLQFKGGWNEVKGKLKQKYGQLTDNDLTFAEGKDEELLGRLQTRLGKSKEELRKEIESL' A
#
# COMPACT_ATOMS: atom_id res chain seq x y z
N MET A 1 4.26 -10.30 14.49
CA MET A 1 3.08 -10.21 13.59
C MET A 1 2.54 -8.79 13.69
N ASN A 2 3.02 -7.87 12.85
CA ASN A 2 2.52 -6.50 12.85
C ASN A 2 1.37 -6.40 11.86
N LYS A 3 0.16 -6.18 12.38
CA LYS A 3 -0.96 -5.66 11.61
C LYS A 3 -0.48 -4.30 11.11
N LEU A 4 -0.58 -4.01 9.80
CA LEU A 4 -0.27 -2.68 9.28
C LEU A 4 -1.22 -1.69 9.94
N GLN A 5 -0.78 -1.06 11.03
CA GLN A 5 -1.60 -0.11 11.77
C GLN A 5 -1.49 1.24 11.06
N PHE A 6 -2.24 1.38 9.97
CA PHE A 6 -2.38 2.62 9.23
C PHE A 6 -3.18 3.71 9.98
N LYS A 7 -3.09 3.75 11.32
CA LYS A 7 -3.80 4.72 12.15
C LYS A 7 -3.25 6.13 11.87
N GLY A 8 -3.95 6.87 11.03
CA GLY A 8 -3.69 8.29 10.72
C GLY A 8 -2.75 8.55 9.54
N GLY A 9 -1.79 7.67 9.28
CA GLY A 9 -0.72 7.92 8.29
C GLY A 9 -0.99 7.49 6.84
N TRP A 10 -2.08 6.76 6.55
CA TRP A 10 -2.28 6.17 5.21
C TRP A 10 -2.27 7.19 4.08
N ASN A 11 -2.86 8.38 4.28
CA ASN A 11 -2.89 9.40 3.23
C ASN A 11 -1.49 9.90 2.85
N GLU A 12 -0.55 9.97 3.79
CA GLU A 12 0.83 10.34 3.49
C GLU A 12 1.55 9.21 2.75
N VAL A 13 1.42 7.97 3.23
CA VAL A 13 1.98 6.78 2.58
C VAL A 13 1.44 6.63 1.16
N LYS A 14 0.14 6.83 0.96
CA LYS A 14 -0.52 6.88 -0.35
C LYS A 14 0.11 7.92 -1.25
N GLY A 15 0.35 9.14 -0.74
CA GLY A 15 1.03 10.20 -1.49
C GLY A 15 2.43 9.78 -1.95
N LYS A 16 3.24 9.26 -1.02
CA LYS A 16 4.59 8.77 -1.30
C LYS A 16 4.59 7.61 -2.30
N LEU A 17 3.65 6.67 -2.18
CA LEU A 17 3.49 5.56 -3.12
C LEU A 17 3.11 6.03 -4.52
N LYS A 18 2.21 7.01 -4.66
CA LYS A 18 1.88 7.60 -5.97
C LYS A 18 3.07 8.31 -6.60
N GLN A 19 3.86 9.03 -5.79
CA GLN A 19 5.08 9.69 -6.28
C GLN A 19 6.14 8.69 -6.72
N LYS A 20 6.31 7.59 -5.97
CA LYS A 20 7.26 6.52 -6.29
C LYS A 20 6.82 5.67 -7.48
N TYR A 21 5.52 5.41 -7.58
CA TYR A 21 4.90 4.59 -8.61
C TYR A 21 3.86 5.38 -9.38
N GLY A 22 4.29 6.04 -10.45
CA GLY A 22 3.39 6.82 -11.32
C GLY A 22 2.26 6.01 -11.98
N GLN A 23 2.32 4.68 -11.95
CA GLN A 23 1.27 3.78 -12.44
C GLN A 23 0.15 3.49 -11.42
N LEU A 24 0.35 3.86 -10.16
CA LEU A 24 -0.65 3.68 -9.11
C LEU A 24 -1.65 4.83 -9.13
N THR A 25 -2.93 4.48 -9.06
CA THR A 25 -4.01 5.45 -8.96
C THR A 25 -4.56 5.52 -7.54
N ASP A 26 -5.37 6.54 -7.26
CA ASP A 26 -6.08 6.65 -5.99
C ASP A 26 -6.96 5.44 -5.68
N ASN A 27 -7.47 4.76 -6.71
CA ASN A 27 -8.30 3.56 -6.59
C ASN A 27 -7.47 2.35 -6.12
N ASP A 28 -6.26 2.19 -6.66
CA ASP A 28 -5.34 1.11 -6.28
C ASP A 28 -4.88 1.24 -4.81
N LEU A 29 -4.79 2.49 -4.33
CA LEU A 29 -4.38 2.83 -2.98
C LEU A 29 -5.57 3.15 -2.06
N THR A 30 -6.77 2.73 -2.44
CA THR A 30 -7.94 2.82 -1.57
C THR A 30 -7.81 1.77 -0.47
N PHE A 31 -7.53 2.24 0.74
CA PHE A 31 -7.45 1.41 1.94
C PHE A 31 -8.72 1.54 2.77
N ALA A 32 -9.18 0.41 3.28
CA ALA A 32 -10.22 0.35 4.31
C ALA A 32 -9.67 -0.46 5.47
N GLU A 33 -10.02 -0.08 6.70
CA GLU A 33 -9.52 -0.74 7.90
C GLU A 33 -9.83 -2.24 7.87
N GLY A 34 -8.81 -3.08 8.07
CA GLY A 34 -8.91 -4.54 7.98
C GLY A 34 -8.86 -5.12 6.56
N LYS A 35 -8.72 -4.29 5.52
CA LYS A 35 -8.55 -4.71 4.12
C LYS A 35 -7.10 -4.66 3.63
N ASP A 36 -6.14 -4.81 4.52
CA ASP A 36 -4.70 -4.78 4.20
C ASP A 36 -4.33 -5.79 3.11
N GLU A 37 -4.91 -6.99 3.16
CA GLU A 37 -4.63 -8.05 2.19
C GLU A 37 -5.20 -7.76 0.79
N GLU A 38 -6.36 -7.09 0.72
CA GLU A 38 -6.99 -6.67 -0.54
C GLU A 38 -6.15 -5.59 -1.22
N LEU A 39 -5.72 -4.59 -0.44
CA LEU A 39 -4.81 -3.53 -0.89
C LEU A 39 -3.51 -4.13 -1.43
N LEU A 40 -2.85 -4.98 -0.66
CA LEU A 40 -1.60 -5.62 -1.07
C LEU A 40 -1.77 -6.52 -2.31
N GLY A 41 -2.92 -7.18 -2.46
CA GLY A 41 -3.26 -7.96 -3.65
C GLY A 41 -3.35 -7.08 -4.90
N ARG A 42 -4.04 -5.94 -4.82
CA ARG A 42 -4.13 -4.97 -5.92
C ARG A 42 -2.75 -4.44 -6.28
N LEU A 43 -1.98 -4.01 -5.29
CA LEU A 43 -0.62 -3.51 -5.49
C LEU A 43 0.29 -4.57 -6.10
N GLN A 44 0.18 -5.84 -5.69
CA GLN A 44 0.93 -6.94 -6.29
C GLN A 44 0.61 -7.09 -7.77
N THR A 45 -0.67 -7.07 -8.16
CA THR A 45 -1.07 -7.17 -9.57
C THR A 45 -0.61 -5.96 -10.38
N ARG A 46 -0.67 -4.76 -9.81
CA ARG A 46 -0.32 -3.51 -10.51
C ARG A 46 1.17 -3.31 -10.65
N LEU A 47 1.96 -3.65 -9.62
CA LEU A 47 3.41 -3.42 -9.57
C LEU A 47 4.23 -4.66 -9.94
N GLY A 48 3.61 -5.85 -9.98
CA GLY A 48 4.30 -7.12 -10.21
C GLY A 48 5.20 -7.54 -9.04
N LYS A 49 5.00 -6.97 -7.85
CA LYS A 49 5.82 -7.19 -6.65
C LYS A 49 5.15 -8.11 -5.65
N SER A 50 5.93 -8.85 -4.88
CA SER A 50 5.38 -9.71 -3.83
C SER A 50 4.70 -8.89 -2.74
N LYS A 51 3.60 -9.40 -2.15
CA LYS A 51 2.94 -8.77 -0.99
C LYS A 51 3.93 -8.41 0.13
N GLU A 52 4.95 -9.24 0.35
CA GLU A 52 5.95 -9.01 1.39
C GLU A 52 6.86 -7.81 1.10
N GLU A 53 7.28 -7.63 -0.15
CA GLU A 53 8.06 -6.45 -0.57
C GLU A 53 7.23 -5.18 -0.42
N LEU A 54 5.96 -5.24 -0.82
CA LEU A 54 5.03 -4.11 -0.70
C LEU A 54 4.79 -3.74 0.76
N ARG A 55 4.65 -4.73 1.65
CA ARG A 55 4.58 -4.51 3.10
C ARG A 55 5.82 -3.78 3.62
N LYS A 56 7.01 -4.27 3.28
CA LYS A 56 8.28 -3.66 3.68
C LYS A 56 8.43 -2.23 3.15
N GLU A 57 8.04 -1.99 1.90
CA GLU A 57 8.05 -0.64 1.34
C GLU A 57 7.11 0.29 2.08
N ILE A 58 5.88 -0.16 2.32
CA ILE A 58 4.88 0.60 3.06
C ILE A 58 5.34 0.91 4.49
N GLU A 59 5.94 -0.06 5.19
CA GLU A 59 6.51 0.13 6.53
C GLU A 59 7.73 1.06 6.54
N SER A 60 8.41 1.21 5.40
CA SER A 60 9.60 2.05 5.26
C SER A 60 9.28 3.49 4.82
N LEU A 61 8.02 3.81 4.54
CA LEU A 61 7.57 5.14 4.08
C LEU A 61 7.03 5.99 5.23
#